data_AF-A0A942ZAA1-F1
#
_entry.id   AF-A0A942ZAA1-F1
#
_cell.length_a   1.000
_cell.length_b   1.000
_cell.length_c   1.000
_cell.angle_alpha   90.00
_cell.angle_beta   90.00
_cell.angle_gamma   90.00
#
_symmetry.space_group_name_H-M   'P 1'
#
loop_
_entity.id
_entity.type
_entity.pdbx_description
1 polymer ?
#
loop_
_entity_poly.entity_id
_entity_poly.type
_entity_poly.pdbx_seq_one_letter_code
_entity_poly.pdbx_strand_id
1 'polypeptide(L)'
;MKKLLTKALMLVVLAGISCTCALSASAKEYTDLPKDHWAYKQIQILTNFNVVVGYPDGAYRPDANVTRAEFATMVVKAFNQQNAEIKQPAKFSDVKENDWFYGMVQRAVMFDLLKGNPNGSFDPYGTVSRGHAISTITNALTTETISNAKAVEILENSYSDYQEIPDWLIIAAGKAEILGMVVKAPGEEGLINANRPATRAELAAFLCKMLEQAKLNPNAKLREAMSPRTADGIVVNADLEGYVATIPAGTVIPVMVLNKSITCKKSKVGDEFLSKLPKNIITKERYLLLVENDPLNGKITDVKVGRLFIRNGKVDMDTYTITTDKNQTAAFCGTAVGGYRPEGFWKTLYLKIFKGHKIQIKQGDILNLKLNKPVRIDLTNGMILE
;
A
#
# COMPACT_ATOMS: atom_id res chain seq x y z
N MET A 1 -13.68 -70.16 25.15
CA MET A 1 -13.85 -69.92 26.60
C MET A 1 -12.99 -68.70 26.97
N LYS A 2 -13.55 -67.60 27.54
CA LYS A 2 -13.51 -67.26 28.98
C LYS A 2 -12.07 -67.40 29.56
N LYS A 3 -11.33 -66.42 30.11
CA LYS A 3 -11.54 -65.09 30.78
C LYS A 3 -10.22 -64.25 30.62
N LEU A 4 -10.00 -62.99 31.04
CA LEU A 4 -10.77 -61.73 31.28
C LEU A 4 -9.75 -60.61 31.62
N LEU A 5 -9.99 -59.35 31.21
CA LEU A 5 -9.49 -58.07 31.82
C LEU A 5 -7.95 -57.81 31.80
N THR A 6 -7.42 -56.57 31.73
CA THR A 6 -7.84 -55.29 32.34
C THR A 6 -7.15 -54.07 31.66
N LYS A 7 -7.86 -52.92 31.56
CA LYS A 7 -7.36 -51.50 31.61
C LYS A 7 -6.33 -51.03 30.54
N ALA A 8 -6.16 -49.74 30.20
CA ALA A 8 -7.02 -48.53 30.13
C ALA A 8 -6.16 -47.38 29.49
N LEU A 9 -6.77 -46.42 28.77
CA LEU A 9 -6.11 -45.25 28.13
C LEU A 9 -5.07 -45.57 27.01
N MET A 10 -4.80 -44.72 26.02
CA MET A 10 -5.26 -43.35 25.72
C MET A 10 -5.87 -43.22 24.32
N LEU A 11 -6.84 -42.33 24.19
CA LEU A 11 -7.19 -41.66 22.95
C LEU A 11 -6.15 -40.54 22.70
N VAL A 12 -5.42 -40.53 21.59
CA VAL A 12 -4.72 -39.31 21.11
C VAL A 12 -5.11 -39.07 19.66
N VAL A 13 -5.81 -37.97 19.46
CA VAL A 13 -6.39 -37.55 18.19
C VAL A 13 -5.28 -37.08 17.25
N LEU A 14 -5.20 -37.71 16.07
CA LEU A 14 -4.44 -37.19 14.92
C LEU A 14 -5.22 -36.02 14.30
N ALA A 15 -5.21 -34.87 14.96
CA ALA A 15 -5.63 -33.60 14.40
C ALA A 15 -4.38 -32.83 14.00
N GLY A 16 -4.07 -32.85 12.70
CA GLY A 16 -3.08 -31.95 12.12
C GLY A 16 -3.61 -30.52 12.20
N ILE A 17 -3.27 -29.79 13.27
CA ILE A 17 -3.52 -28.36 13.36
C ILE A 17 -2.49 -27.66 12.47
N SER A 18 -2.82 -27.55 11.19
CA SER A 18 -2.28 -26.51 10.32
C SER A 18 -2.72 -25.17 10.89
N CYS A 19 -1.89 -24.62 11.78
CA CYS A 19 -2.10 -23.28 12.34
C CYS A 19 -1.87 -22.25 11.24
N THR A 20 -2.93 -22.00 10.46
CA THR A 20 -3.04 -20.84 9.59
C THR A 20 -3.15 -19.61 10.47
N CYS A 21 -2.00 -19.03 10.82
CA CYS A 21 -1.93 -17.68 11.37
C CYS A 21 -2.50 -16.71 10.34
N ALA A 22 -3.82 -16.49 10.40
CA ALA A 22 -4.48 -15.42 9.67
C ALA A 22 -3.90 -14.09 10.17
N LEU A 23 -3.06 -13.45 9.36
CA LEU A 23 -2.58 -12.11 9.66
C LEU A 23 -3.79 -11.18 9.67
N SER A 24 -4.06 -10.59 10.82
CA SER A 24 -4.88 -9.39 10.91
C SER A 24 -3.99 -8.26 11.40
N ALA A 25 -3.26 -7.65 10.45
CA ALA A 25 -3.18 -6.21 10.49
C ALA A 25 -4.64 -5.73 10.42
N SER A 26 -5.09 -4.99 11.44
CA SER A 26 -6.49 -4.56 11.53
C SER A 26 -6.76 -3.49 10.49
N ALA A 27 -6.97 -3.93 9.25
CA ALA A 27 -7.57 -3.12 8.20
C ALA A 27 -8.86 -2.50 8.76
N LYS A 28 -9.12 -1.23 8.43
CA LYS A 28 -10.26 -0.52 9.01
C LYS A 28 -11.56 -1.10 8.44
N GLU A 29 -12.18 -1.99 9.21
CA GLU A 29 -13.50 -2.55 8.89
C GLU A 29 -14.55 -1.43 8.93
N TYR A 30 -15.52 -1.48 8.01
CA TYR A 30 -16.66 -0.56 7.96
C TYR A 30 -17.95 -1.35 8.18
N THR A 31 -18.93 -0.76 8.88
CA THR A 31 -20.15 -1.45 9.30
C THR A 31 -21.06 -1.89 8.14
N ASP A 32 -20.90 -1.28 6.98
CA ASP A 32 -21.70 -1.43 5.76
C ASP A 32 -20.90 -1.95 4.55
N LEU A 33 -19.68 -2.48 4.78
CA LEU A 33 -18.81 -2.99 3.72
C LEU A 33 -18.41 -4.45 4.00
N PRO A 34 -19.25 -5.45 3.66
CA PRO A 34 -18.93 -6.85 3.87
C PRO A 34 -17.81 -7.33 2.94
N LYS A 35 -17.12 -8.42 3.32
CA LYS A 35 -15.86 -8.85 2.69
C LYS A 35 -15.99 -9.42 1.28
N ASP A 36 -17.22 -9.78 0.90
CA ASP A 36 -17.66 -10.22 -0.41
C ASP A 36 -18.15 -9.07 -1.31
N HIS A 37 -18.27 -7.84 -0.79
CA HIS A 37 -18.60 -6.66 -1.58
C HIS A 37 -17.56 -6.47 -2.70
N TRP A 38 -18.02 -6.28 -3.94
CA TRP A 38 -17.18 -6.28 -5.14
C TRP A 38 -16.00 -5.28 -5.10
N ALA A 39 -16.21 -4.13 -4.46
CA ALA A 39 -15.19 -3.08 -4.27
C ALA A 39 -14.41 -3.16 -2.94
N TYR A 40 -14.64 -4.19 -2.11
CA TYR A 40 -14.06 -4.30 -0.75
C TYR A 40 -12.54 -4.14 -0.77
N LYS A 41 -11.85 -4.85 -1.66
CA LYS A 41 -10.37 -4.84 -1.75
C LYS A 41 -9.85 -3.44 -2.08
N GLN A 42 -10.47 -2.78 -3.05
CA GLN A 42 -10.10 -1.46 -3.55
C GLN A 42 -10.31 -0.40 -2.47
N ILE A 43 -11.45 -0.45 -1.78
CA ILE A 43 -11.75 0.45 -0.65
C ILE A 43 -10.77 0.23 0.51
N GLN A 44 -10.42 -1.01 0.84
CA GLN A 44 -9.43 -1.32 1.88
C GLN A 44 -8.02 -0.84 1.50
N ILE A 45 -7.58 -1.04 0.26
CA ILE A 45 -6.32 -0.52 -0.28
C ILE A 45 -6.25 1.01 -0.11
N LEU A 46 -7.27 1.74 -0.59
CA LEU A 46 -7.31 3.19 -0.51
C LEU A 46 -7.49 3.71 0.93
N THR A 47 -8.11 2.93 1.81
CA THR A 47 -8.21 3.25 3.25
C THR A 47 -6.85 3.14 3.93
N ASN A 48 -6.10 2.07 3.65
CA ASN A 48 -4.74 1.88 4.18
C ASN A 48 -3.75 2.95 3.69
N PHE A 49 -3.98 3.51 2.50
CA PHE A 49 -3.23 4.65 1.97
C PHE A 49 -3.80 6.03 2.38
N ASN A 50 -4.79 6.09 3.28
CA ASN A 50 -5.46 7.33 3.74
C ASN A 50 -6.07 8.20 2.63
N VAL A 51 -6.32 7.61 1.46
CA VAL A 51 -6.93 8.26 0.28
C VAL A 51 -8.43 8.44 0.49
N VAL A 52 -9.09 7.40 0.99
CA VAL A 52 -10.51 7.43 1.37
C VAL A 52 -10.67 7.20 2.87
N VAL A 53 -11.74 7.75 3.44
CA VAL A 53 -12.09 7.59 4.85
C VAL A 53 -13.60 7.40 4.96
N GLY A 54 -14.04 6.44 5.78
CA GLY A 54 -15.43 6.34 6.22
C GLY A 54 -15.84 7.42 7.22
N TYR A 55 -17.12 7.42 7.54
CA TYR A 55 -17.82 8.41 8.36
C TYR A 55 -17.62 8.14 9.88
N PRO A 56 -17.93 9.12 10.75
CA PRO A 56 -17.80 8.96 12.21
C PRO A 56 -18.70 7.89 12.83
N ASP A 57 -19.75 7.46 12.12
CA ASP A 57 -20.66 6.37 12.50
C ASP A 57 -20.10 4.96 12.23
N GLY A 58 -18.93 4.85 11.59
CA GLY A 58 -18.29 3.59 11.22
C GLY A 58 -18.64 3.09 9.80
N ALA A 59 -19.52 3.77 9.07
CA ALA A 59 -19.90 3.41 7.71
C ALA A 59 -18.90 3.95 6.66
N TYR A 60 -18.81 3.30 5.50
CA TYR A 60 -18.12 3.79 4.31
C TYR A 60 -19.07 4.46 3.31
N ARG A 61 -20.32 3.98 3.25
CA ARG A 61 -21.40 4.30 2.32
C ARG A 61 -21.00 4.04 0.86
N PRO A 62 -20.75 2.77 0.45
CA PRO A 62 -20.22 2.44 -0.87
C PRO A 62 -21.06 2.99 -2.02
N ASP A 63 -22.39 2.97 -1.90
CA ASP A 63 -23.32 3.38 -2.95
C ASP A 63 -23.66 4.88 -2.96
N ALA A 64 -23.15 5.66 -1.99
CA ALA A 64 -23.40 7.10 -1.98
C ALA A 64 -22.61 7.80 -3.10
N ASN A 65 -23.22 8.83 -3.69
CA ASN A 65 -22.57 9.69 -4.68
C ASN A 65 -21.45 10.54 -4.03
N VAL A 66 -20.52 11.02 -4.86
CA VAL A 66 -19.38 11.86 -4.43
C VAL A 66 -19.40 13.20 -5.15
N THR A 67 -19.15 14.27 -4.41
CA THR A 67 -19.03 15.62 -4.99
C THR A 67 -17.70 15.79 -5.73
N ARG A 68 -17.64 16.70 -6.72
CA ARG A 68 -16.41 16.98 -7.48
C ARG A 68 -15.25 17.45 -6.58
N ALA A 69 -15.54 18.17 -5.50
CA ALA A 69 -14.57 18.56 -4.48
C ALA A 69 -13.98 17.37 -3.69
N GLU A 70 -14.84 16.44 -3.24
CA GLU A 70 -14.39 15.21 -2.58
C GLU A 70 -13.57 14.33 -3.54
N PHE A 71 -14.00 14.18 -4.79
CA PHE A 71 -13.25 13.38 -5.77
C PHE A 71 -11.91 14.01 -6.11
N ALA A 72 -11.81 15.34 -6.27
CA ALA A 72 -10.52 16.03 -6.40
C ALA A 72 -9.60 15.75 -5.19
N THR A 73 -10.16 15.70 -3.99
CA THR A 73 -9.43 15.34 -2.76
C THR A 73 -8.94 13.89 -2.79
N MET A 74 -9.78 12.93 -3.20
CA MET A 74 -9.39 11.52 -3.35
C MET A 74 -8.29 11.35 -4.40
N VAL A 75 -8.43 11.99 -5.57
CA VAL A 75 -7.49 11.94 -6.69
C VAL A 75 -6.12 12.52 -6.32
N VAL A 76 -6.07 13.67 -5.64
CA VAL A 76 -4.79 14.29 -5.20
C VAL A 76 -4.11 13.47 -4.10
N LYS A 77 -4.89 12.92 -3.16
CA LYS A 77 -4.36 12.03 -2.12
C LYS A 77 -3.85 10.70 -2.68
N ALA A 78 -4.47 10.16 -3.73
CA ALA A 78 -4.04 8.92 -4.38
C ALA A 78 -2.56 8.98 -4.81
N PHE A 79 -2.11 10.14 -5.31
CA PHE A 79 -0.72 10.40 -5.69
C PHE A 79 0.15 10.97 -4.55
N ASN A 80 -0.38 11.05 -3.32
CA ASN A 80 0.24 11.71 -2.16
C ASN A 80 0.68 13.18 -2.43
N GLN A 81 -0.07 13.91 -3.26
CA GLN A 81 0.27 15.28 -3.66
C GLN A 81 -0.47 16.37 -2.88
N GLN A 82 -1.15 16.04 -1.78
CA GLN A 82 -1.94 16.98 -0.96
C GLN A 82 -1.13 18.16 -0.37
N ASN A 83 0.20 18.07 -0.38
CA ASN A 83 1.11 19.11 0.10
C ASN A 83 1.93 19.78 -1.02
N ALA A 84 1.69 19.44 -2.30
CA ALA A 84 2.42 20.04 -3.41
C ALA A 84 2.23 21.57 -3.45
N GLU A 85 3.26 22.30 -3.85
CA GLU A 85 3.22 23.75 -4.00
C GLU A 85 2.32 24.16 -5.17
N ILE A 86 1.42 25.12 -4.94
CA ILE A 86 0.49 25.61 -5.96
C ILE A 86 1.19 26.76 -6.71
N LYS A 87 1.87 26.43 -7.82
CA LYS A 87 2.66 27.40 -8.60
C LYS A 87 1.79 28.42 -9.36
N GLN A 88 0.63 28.01 -9.84
CA GLN A 88 -0.31 28.85 -10.60
C GLN A 88 -1.76 28.44 -10.29
N PRO A 89 -2.48 29.14 -9.40
CA PRO A 89 -3.86 28.80 -9.10
C PRO A 89 -4.80 29.13 -10.27
N ALA A 90 -5.61 28.16 -10.67
CA ALA A 90 -6.70 28.34 -11.60
C ALA A 90 -7.81 29.19 -10.95
N LYS A 91 -8.47 30.04 -11.74
CA LYS A 91 -9.59 30.87 -11.28
C LYS A 91 -10.91 30.22 -11.66
N PHE A 92 -11.75 29.95 -10.66
CA PHE A 92 -13.13 29.54 -10.86
C PHE A 92 -14.07 30.50 -10.14
N SER A 93 -15.28 30.70 -10.68
CA SER A 93 -16.28 31.63 -10.11
C SER A 93 -16.89 31.16 -8.79
N ASP A 94 -16.73 29.88 -8.48
CA ASP A 94 -17.39 29.13 -7.40
C ASP A 94 -16.41 28.41 -6.45
N VAL A 95 -15.11 28.74 -6.52
CA VAL A 95 -14.06 28.19 -5.65
C VAL A 95 -13.24 29.33 -5.05
N LYS A 96 -13.29 29.47 -3.73
CA LYS A 96 -12.66 30.55 -2.94
C LYS A 96 -11.49 30.01 -2.11
N GLU A 97 -10.51 30.86 -1.80
CA GLU A 97 -9.30 30.46 -1.07
C GLU A 97 -9.58 29.87 0.34
N ASN A 98 -10.70 30.24 0.95
CA ASN A 98 -11.14 29.76 2.25
C ASN A 98 -12.04 28.51 2.19
N ASP A 99 -12.35 27.97 1.01
CA ASP A 99 -13.08 26.71 0.89
C ASP A 99 -12.15 25.54 1.27
N TRP A 100 -12.65 24.58 2.05
CA TRP A 100 -11.87 23.43 2.52
C TRP A 100 -11.24 22.60 1.38
N PHE A 101 -11.88 22.61 0.21
CA PHE A 101 -11.42 21.91 -0.99
C PHE A 101 -10.47 22.73 -1.87
N TYR A 102 -10.27 24.02 -1.60
CA TYR A 102 -9.51 24.93 -2.48
C TYR A 102 -8.17 24.33 -2.92
N GLY A 103 -7.31 23.98 -1.96
CA GLY A 103 -6.00 23.41 -2.24
C GLY A 103 -6.04 22.03 -2.92
N MET A 104 -7.16 21.28 -2.85
CA MET A 104 -7.31 20.00 -3.54
C MET A 104 -7.75 20.20 -4.98
N VAL A 105 -8.72 21.09 -5.22
CA VAL A 105 -9.15 21.49 -6.57
C VAL A 105 -7.98 22.10 -7.34
N GLN A 106 -7.25 23.03 -6.74
CA GLN A 106 -6.09 23.67 -7.38
C GLN A 106 -5.04 22.65 -7.81
N ARG A 107 -4.73 21.65 -6.97
CA ARG A 107 -3.73 20.61 -7.30
C ARG A 107 -4.24 19.61 -8.33
N ALA A 108 -5.51 19.21 -8.24
CA ALA A 108 -6.13 18.32 -9.22
C ALA A 108 -6.10 18.93 -10.63
N VAL A 109 -6.34 20.25 -10.73
CA VAL A 109 -6.23 20.99 -12.00
C VAL A 109 -4.77 21.21 -12.39
N MET A 110 -3.88 21.55 -11.45
CA MET A 110 -2.45 21.72 -11.70
C MET A 110 -1.83 20.47 -12.33
N PHE A 111 -2.18 19.27 -11.87
CA PHE A 111 -1.70 17.97 -12.41
C PHE A 111 -2.47 17.46 -13.65
N ASP A 112 -3.34 18.29 -14.25
CA ASP A 112 -4.22 17.97 -15.39
C ASP A 112 -5.24 16.83 -15.16
N LEU A 113 -5.42 16.41 -13.91
CA LEU A 113 -6.31 15.29 -13.53
C LEU A 113 -7.78 15.64 -13.69
N LEU A 114 -8.18 16.82 -13.18
CA LEU A 114 -9.52 17.38 -13.31
C LEU A 114 -9.47 18.73 -14.04
N LYS A 115 -10.61 19.12 -14.62
CA LYS A 115 -10.78 20.38 -15.35
C LYS A 115 -12.08 21.07 -14.89
N GLY A 116 -12.07 22.39 -14.94
CA GLY A 116 -13.28 23.19 -14.77
C GLY A 116 -14.19 23.13 -16.00
N ASN A 117 -15.40 23.62 -15.84
CA ASN A 117 -16.41 23.71 -16.88
C ASN A 117 -16.11 24.89 -17.83
N PRO A 118 -16.57 24.86 -19.10
CA PRO A 118 -16.33 25.94 -20.06
C PRO A 118 -16.86 27.33 -19.66
N ASN A 119 -17.81 27.38 -18.71
CA ASN A 119 -18.37 28.62 -18.16
C ASN A 119 -17.50 29.25 -17.04
N GLY A 120 -16.33 28.68 -16.73
CA GLY A 120 -15.43 29.18 -15.67
C GLY A 120 -15.81 28.76 -14.25
N SER A 121 -16.77 27.84 -14.07
CA SER A 121 -17.04 27.17 -12.79
C SER A 121 -16.22 25.89 -12.63
N PHE A 122 -15.99 25.43 -11.40
CA PHE A 122 -15.52 24.08 -11.12
C PHE A 122 -16.68 23.13 -10.78
N ASP A 123 -17.81 23.65 -10.32
CA ASP A 123 -18.93 22.92 -9.71
C ASP A 123 -18.45 21.98 -8.58
N PRO A 124 -17.96 22.50 -7.44
CA PRO A 124 -17.39 21.67 -6.37
C PRO A 124 -18.41 20.77 -5.68
N TYR A 125 -19.69 21.17 -5.64
CA TYR A 125 -20.77 20.47 -4.93
C TYR A 125 -21.59 19.53 -5.82
N GLY A 126 -21.54 19.68 -7.14
CA GLY A 126 -22.15 18.74 -8.08
C GLY A 126 -21.53 17.34 -7.99
N THR A 127 -22.34 16.32 -8.29
CA THR A 127 -21.92 14.92 -8.26
C THR A 127 -21.04 14.57 -9.46
N VAL A 128 -19.96 13.83 -9.23
CA VAL A 128 -19.12 13.28 -10.30
C VAL A 128 -19.89 12.22 -11.08
N SER A 129 -19.91 12.31 -12.41
CA SER A 129 -20.44 11.25 -13.27
C SER A 129 -19.38 10.18 -13.59
N ARG A 130 -19.80 8.97 -13.95
CA ARG A 130 -18.89 7.90 -14.41
C ARG A 130 -17.98 8.36 -15.55
N GLY A 131 -18.50 9.16 -16.49
CA GLY A 131 -17.72 9.75 -17.57
C GLY A 131 -16.61 10.70 -17.10
N HIS A 132 -16.88 11.53 -16.09
CA HIS A 132 -15.84 12.38 -15.50
C HIS A 132 -14.76 11.56 -14.80
N ALA A 133 -15.12 10.47 -14.11
CA ALA A 133 -14.15 9.56 -13.52
C ALA A 133 -13.26 8.90 -14.59
N ILE A 134 -13.85 8.41 -15.68
CA ILE A 134 -13.13 7.81 -16.83
C ILE A 134 -12.18 8.84 -17.49
N SER A 135 -12.60 10.10 -17.64
CA SER A 135 -11.70 11.15 -18.12
C SER A 135 -10.55 11.39 -17.13
N THR A 136 -10.82 11.50 -15.83
CA THR A 136 -9.78 11.74 -14.81
C THR A 136 -8.72 10.63 -14.77
N ILE A 137 -9.12 9.35 -14.79
CA ILE A 137 -8.14 8.25 -14.75
C ILE A 137 -7.31 8.17 -16.03
N THR A 138 -7.84 8.59 -17.19
CA THR A 138 -7.07 8.62 -18.44
C THR A 138 -6.17 9.85 -18.55
N ASN A 139 -6.58 11.00 -18.01
CA ASN A 139 -5.76 12.21 -17.91
C ASN A 139 -4.53 12.01 -17.01
N ALA A 140 -4.59 11.08 -16.05
CA ALA A 140 -3.45 10.71 -15.20
C ALA A 140 -2.30 10.02 -15.98
N LEU A 141 -2.53 9.63 -17.23
CA LEU A 141 -1.64 8.77 -18.00
C LEU A 141 -1.07 9.43 -19.25
N THR A 142 0.15 9.05 -19.62
CA THR A 142 0.64 9.19 -21.00
C THR A 142 0.20 7.97 -21.79
N THR A 143 -0.74 8.14 -22.72
CA THR A 143 -1.31 7.04 -23.53
C THR A 143 -1.14 7.31 -25.01
N GLU A 144 -0.94 6.25 -25.80
CA GLU A 144 -0.95 6.37 -27.26
C GLU A 144 -2.24 7.04 -27.76
N THR A 145 -2.13 7.80 -28.85
CA THR A 145 -3.27 8.49 -29.46
C THR A 145 -4.01 7.54 -30.39
N ILE A 146 -5.23 7.15 -30.03
CA ILE A 146 -6.16 6.47 -30.92
C ILE A 146 -7.01 7.49 -31.69
N SER A 147 -7.43 7.13 -32.90
CA SER A 147 -8.40 7.93 -33.66
C SER A 147 -9.79 7.84 -33.02
N ASN A 148 -10.64 8.85 -33.26
CA ASN A 148 -12.04 8.82 -32.81
C ASN A 148 -12.76 7.57 -33.36
N ALA A 149 -12.62 7.26 -34.65
CA ALA A 149 -13.18 6.07 -35.27
C ALA A 149 -12.76 4.76 -34.57
N LYS A 150 -11.49 4.63 -34.16
CA LYS A 150 -11.03 3.44 -33.42
C LYS A 150 -11.60 3.39 -31.99
N ALA A 151 -11.77 4.54 -31.34
CA ALA A 151 -12.43 4.59 -30.04
C ALA A 151 -13.90 4.17 -30.14
N VAL A 152 -14.65 4.65 -31.15
CA VAL A 152 -16.04 4.24 -31.41
C VAL A 152 -16.12 2.74 -31.68
N GLU A 153 -15.28 2.20 -32.57
CA GLU A 153 -15.24 0.75 -32.88
C GLU A 153 -15.06 -0.11 -31.62
N ILE A 154 -14.19 0.30 -30.69
CA ILE A 154 -13.95 -0.43 -29.44
C ILE A 154 -15.16 -0.35 -28.50
N LEU A 155 -15.78 0.83 -28.40
CA LEU A 155 -16.92 1.06 -27.51
C LEU A 155 -18.19 0.36 -28.01
N GLU A 156 -18.49 0.44 -29.30
CA GLU A 156 -19.63 -0.24 -29.94
C GLU A 156 -19.58 -1.75 -29.76
N ASN A 157 -18.40 -2.37 -29.86
CA ASN A 157 -18.22 -3.81 -29.64
C ASN A 157 -18.28 -4.23 -28.15
N SER A 158 -18.25 -3.29 -27.21
CA SER A 158 -18.09 -3.58 -25.77
C SER A 158 -19.24 -3.09 -24.89
N TYR A 159 -20.00 -2.09 -25.34
CA TYR A 159 -20.96 -1.32 -24.53
C TYR A 159 -22.26 -1.09 -25.29
N SER A 160 -23.38 -1.47 -24.66
CA SER A 160 -24.71 -1.35 -25.27
C SER A 160 -25.23 0.10 -25.33
N ASP A 161 -24.71 0.98 -24.47
CA ASP A 161 -25.02 2.41 -24.39
C ASP A 161 -24.04 3.29 -25.18
N TYR A 162 -23.25 2.72 -26.11
CA TYR A 162 -22.18 3.48 -26.77
C TYR A 162 -22.64 4.76 -27.49
N GLN A 163 -23.90 4.77 -27.96
CA GLN A 163 -24.53 5.92 -28.62
C GLN A 163 -24.90 7.05 -27.65
N GLU A 164 -24.96 6.78 -26.35
CA GLU A 164 -25.22 7.77 -25.29
C GLU A 164 -23.93 8.37 -24.73
N ILE A 165 -22.76 7.86 -25.13
CA ILE A 165 -21.45 8.37 -24.72
C ILE A 165 -21.21 9.73 -25.42
N PRO A 166 -21.01 10.83 -24.68
CA PRO A 166 -20.82 12.14 -25.29
C PRO A 166 -19.43 12.25 -25.98
N ASP A 167 -19.36 12.98 -27.09
CA ASP A 167 -18.17 13.12 -27.94
C ASP A 167 -16.86 13.42 -27.20
N TRP A 168 -16.92 14.27 -26.17
CA TRP A 168 -15.76 14.66 -25.36
C TRP A 168 -15.16 13.48 -24.57
N LEU A 169 -15.93 12.43 -24.33
CA LEU A 169 -15.55 11.25 -23.58
C LEU A 169 -15.09 10.09 -24.49
N ILE A 170 -15.58 9.99 -25.73
CA ILE A 170 -15.35 8.85 -26.65
C ILE A 170 -13.89 8.38 -26.67
N ILE A 171 -12.94 9.28 -26.92
CA ILE A 171 -11.50 8.93 -27.00
C ILE A 171 -10.95 8.47 -25.63
N ALA A 172 -11.39 9.09 -24.53
CA ALA A 172 -10.99 8.70 -23.19
C ALA A 172 -11.58 7.33 -22.79
N ALA A 173 -12.87 7.10 -23.04
CA ALA A 173 -13.51 5.81 -22.76
C ALA A 173 -12.89 4.67 -23.60
N GLY A 174 -12.63 4.88 -24.90
CA GLY A 174 -11.94 3.90 -25.74
C GLY A 174 -10.52 3.58 -25.22
N LYS A 175 -9.74 4.59 -24.80
CA LYS A 175 -8.44 4.39 -24.14
C LYS A 175 -8.56 3.65 -22.81
N ALA A 176 -9.58 3.97 -22.02
CA ALA A 176 -9.83 3.31 -20.74
C ALA A 176 -10.18 1.82 -20.95
N GLU A 177 -10.92 1.45 -22.00
CA GLU A 177 -11.21 0.04 -22.29
C GLU A 177 -9.95 -0.72 -22.75
N ILE A 178 -9.14 -0.15 -23.65
CA ILE A 178 -7.85 -0.73 -24.08
C ILE A 178 -6.95 -1.06 -22.87
N LEU A 179 -6.94 -0.18 -21.87
CA LEU A 179 -6.12 -0.30 -20.66
C LEU A 179 -6.82 -1.08 -19.53
N GLY A 180 -8.00 -1.65 -19.77
CA GLY A 180 -8.79 -2.38 -18.78
C GLY A 180 -9.20 -1.53 -17.57
N MET A 181 -9.28 -0.20 -17.74
CA MET A 181 -9.55 0.77 -16.68
C MET A 181 -11.04 1.04 -16.42
N VAL A 182 -11.94 0.68 -17.33
CA VAL A 182 -13.39 0.84 -17.11
C VAL A 182 -13.84 -0.07 -15.96
N VAL A 183 -14.61 0.49 -15.02
CA VAL A 183 -15.15 -0.24 -13.87
C VAL A 183 -16.51 -0.83 -14.23
N LYS A 184 -16.50 -2.16 -14.39
CA LYS A 184 -17.65 -3.04 -14.59
C LYS A 184 -18.18 -3.43 -13.21
N ALA A 185 -19.06 -2.58 -12.66
CA ALA A 185 -19.73 -2.81 -11.37
C ALA A 185 -20.88 -3.82 -11.56
N PRO A 186 -21.36 -4.49 -10.49
CA PRO A 186 -22.45 -5.46 -10.60
C PRO A 186 -23.73 -4.86 -11.22
N GLY A 187 -24.19 -5.41 -12.34
CA GLY A 187 -25.34 -4.90 -13.10
C GLY A 187 -25.01 -3.78 -14.10
N GLU A 188 -23.73 -3.41 -14.23
CA GLU A 188 -23.21 -2.33 -15.07
C GLU A 188 -22.08 -2.83 -16.00
N GLU A 189 -21.95 -4.14 -16.20
CA GLU A 189 -20.78 -4.75 -16.86
C GLU A 189 -20.69 -4.47 -18.37
N GLY A 190 -21.82 -4.15 -19.00
CA GLY A 190 -21.95 -3.79 -20.43
C GLY A 190 -22.38 -2.34 -20.65
N LEU A 191 -22.17 -1.45 -19.67
CA LEU A 191 -22.58 -0.04 -19.69
C LEU A 191 -21.44 0.92 -19.30
N ILE A 192 -21.25 1.99 -20.08
CA ILE A 192 -20.40 3.12 -19.67
C ILE A 192 -21.15 4.01 -18.68
N ASN A 193 -22.45 4.24 -18.92
CA ASN A 193 -23.36 5.06 -18.14
C ASN A 193 -22.76 6.46 -17.85
N ALA A 194 -22.25 7.11 -18.89
CA ALA A 194 -21.36 8.28 -18.82
C ALA A 194 -21.89 9.46 -17.98
N ASN A 195 -23.20 9.71 -18.04
CA ASN A 195 -23.87 10.82 -17.37
C ASN A 195 -24.40 10.43 -15.97
N ARG A 196 -24.45 9.14 -15.64
CA ARG A 196 -24.91 8.63 -14.34
C ARG A 196 -23.91 9.05 -13.25
N PRO A 197 -24.37 9.51 -12.06
CA PRO A 197 -23.49 9.71 -10.91
C PRO A 197 -22.68 8.46 -10.58
N ALA A 198 -21.41 8.65 -10.19
CA ALA A 198 -20.51 7.60 -9.75
C ALA A 198 -20.59 7.45 -8.22
N THR A 199 -20.65 6.20 -7.77
CA THR A 199 -20.67 5.84 -6.34
C THR A 199 -19.26 5.88 -5.74
N ARG A 200 -19.17 5.98 -4.41
CA ARG A 200 -17.90 5.88 -3.66
C ARG A 200 -17.14 4.59 -3.99
N ALA A 201 -17.85 3.47 -4.15
CA ALA A 201 -17.27 2.18 -4.53
C ALA A 201 -16.65 2.19 -5.94
N GLU A 202 -17.34 2.76 -6.94
CA GLU A 202 -16.80 2.88 -8.30
C GLU A 202 -15.61 3.81 -8.36
N LEU A 203 -15.68 4.98 -7.71
CA LEU A 203 -14.56 5.90 -7.67
C LEU A 203 -13.35 5.29 -6.96
N ALA A 204 -13.55 4.49 -5.91
CA ALA A 204 -12.47 3.71 -5.31
C ALA A 204 -11.85 2.70 -6.30
N ALA A 205 -12.66 1.96 -7.05
CA ALA A 205 -12.18 1.01 -8.04
C ALA A 205 -11.46 1.69 -9.23
N PHE A 206 -11.97 2.83 -9.70
CA PHE A 206 -11.34 3.65 -10.74
C PHE A 206 -9.98 4.19 -10.27
N LEU A 207 -9.88 4.68 -9.02
CA LEU A 207 -8.63 5.17 -8.45
C LEU A 207 -7.57 4.08 -8.31
N CYS A 208 -7.93 2.85 -7.92
CA CYS A 208 -6.98 1.73 -7.92
C CYS A 208 -6.42 1.45 -9.33
N LYS A 209 -7.29 1.35 -10.34
CA LYS A 209 -6.90 1.13 -11.74
C LYS A 209 -6.03 2.27 -12.29
N MET A 210 -6.35 3.52 -11.93
CA MET A 210 -5.55 4.69 -12.26
C MET A 210 -4.15 4.61 -11.65
N LEU A 211 -4.03 4.24 -10.37
CA LEU A 211 -2.74 4.11 -9.68
C LEU A 211 -1.88 2.98 -10.26
N GLU A 212 -2.49 1.86 -10.64
CA GLU A 212 -1.82 0.74 -11.32
C GLU A 212 -1.21 1.21 -12.66
N GLN A 213 -2.00 1.87 -13.51
CA GLN A 213 -1.53 2.34 -14.82
C GLN A 213 -0.57 3.54 -14.74
N ALA A 214 -0.78 4.46 -13.79
CA ALA A 214 0.06 5.64 -13.61
C ALA A 214 1.45 5.30 -13.04
N LYS A 215 1.64 4.11 -12.46
CA LYS A 215 2.98 3.59 -12.13
C LYS A 215 3.78 3.14 -13.35
N LEU A 216 3.11 2.83 -14.46
CA LEU A 216 3.75 2.46 -15.71
C LEU A 216 3.98 3.69 -16.59
N ASN A 217 2.91 4.45 -16.85
CA ASN A 217 2.92 5.55 -17.82
C ASN A 217 2.22 6.82 -17.26
N PRO A 218 2.77 7.50 -16.24
CA PRO A 218 2.15 8.71 -15.70
C PRO A 218 2.16 9.85 -16.73
N ASN A 219 1.23 10.81 -16.59
CA ASN A 219 1.28 12.06 -17.36
C ASN A 219 2.55 12.88 -16.99
N ALA A 220 2.91 13.86 -17.82
CA ALA A 220 4.17 14.59 -17.67
C ALA A 220 4.34 15.30 -16.31
N LYS A 221 3.26 15.86 -15.75
CA LYS A 221 3.29 16.61 -14.48
C LYS A 221 3.31 15.69 -13.26
N LEU A 222 2.56 14.60 -13.32
CA LEU A 222 2.64 13.53 -12.32
C LEU A 222 4.02 12.89 -12.31
N ARG A 223 4.62 12.63 -13.47
CA ARG A 223 5.98 12.07 -13.58
C ARG A 223 7.02 12.92 -12.84
N GLU A 224 6.94 14.25 -12.93
CA GLU A 224 7.80 15.17 -12.14
C GLU A 224 7.56 15.01 -10.64
N ALA A 225 6.30 15.06 -10.21
CA ALA A 225 5.90 14.98 -8.79
C ALA A 225 6.01 13.58 -8.15
N MET A 226 6.10 12.54 -8.99
CA MET A 226 6.31 11.13 -8.62
C MET A 226 7.79 10.72 -8.73
N SER A 227 8.73 11.67 -8.83
CA SER A 227 10.16 11.36 -8.85
C SER A 227 10.57 10.51 -7.62
N PRO A 228 11.30 9.39 -7.80
CA PRO A 228 11.81 8.57 -6.70
C PRO A 228 12.57 9.40 -5.66
N ARG A 229 12.23 9.23 -4.37
CA ARG A 229 12.97 9.87 -3.28
C ARG A 229 14.39 9.30 -3.22
N THR A 230 15.40 10.14 -3.00
CA THR A 230 16.80 9.70 -2.84
C THR A 230 17.36 10.10 -1.47
N ALA A 231 18.28 9.29 -0.95
CA ALA A 231 18.90 9.53 0.35
C ALA A 231 20.24 8.80 0.51
N ASP A 232 20.95 9.12 1.59
CA ASP A 232 22.12 8.37 2.05
C ASP A 232 21.72 7.37 3.13
N GLY A 233 22.27 6.16 3.07
CA GLY A 233 21.81 5.05 3.90
C GLY A 233 22.58 3.74 3.68
N ILE A 234 22.01 2.66 4.19
CA ILE A 234 22.51 1.30 4.03
C ILE A 234 21.96 0.74 2.72
N VAL A 235 22.87 0.43 1.78
CA VAL A 235 22.51 -0.13 0.48
C VAL A 235 22.07 -1.59 0.63
N VAL A 236 20.90 -1.91 0.09
CA VAL A 236 20.41 -3.29 -0.07
C VAL A 236 20.21 -3.60 -1.55
N ASN A 237 20.18 -4.90 -1.89
CA ASN A 237 19.73 -5.31 -3.22
C ASN A 237 18.21 -5.24 -3.26
N ALA A 238 17.65 -4.55 -4.26
CA ALA A 238 16.23 -4.50 -4.54
C ALA A 238 16.04 -4.51 -6.05
N ASP A 239 14.99 -5.18 -6.52
CA ASP A 239 14.65 -5.26 -7.94
C ASP A 239 13.69 -4.10 -8.27
N LEU A 240 13.94 -3.39 -9.38
CA LEU A 240 13.24 -2.15 -9.73
C LEU A 240 12.28 -2.35 -10.91
N GLU A 241 11.01 -2.05 -10.69
CA GLU A 241 9.93 -2.11 -11.68
C GLU A 241 9.20 -0.75 -11.72
N GLY A 242 9.66 0.14 -12.60
CA GLY A 242 9.16 1.53 -12.66
C GLY A 242 9.41 2.27 -11.35
N TYR A 243 8.33 2.68 -10.67
CA TYR A 243 8.40 3.32 -9.34
C TYR A 243 8.29 2.35 -8.16
N VAL A 244 8.27 1.03 -8.40
CA VAL A 244 8.22 0.02 -7.33
C VAL A 244 9.60 -0.61 -7.16
N ALA A 245 10.08 -0.66 -5.93
CA ALA A 245 11.24 -1.45 -5.56
C ALA A 245 10.82 -2.65 -4.71
N THR A 246 11.28 -3.84 -5.10
CA THR A 246 11.03 -5.08 -4.37
C THR A 246 12.30 -5.48 -3.63
N ILE A 247 12.28 -5.42 -2.30
CA ILE A 247 13.34 -5.99 -1.46
C ILE A 247 13.08 -7.50 -1.41
N PRO A 248 13.98 -8.37 -1.91
CA PRO A 248 13.72 -9.80 -2.01
C PRO A 248 13.74 -10.48 -0.64
N ALA A 249 12.96 -11.55 -0.51
CA ALA A 249 12.97 -12.41 0.66
C ALA A 249 14.39 -12.89 0.96
N GLY A 250 14.75 -12.92 2.23
CA GLY A 250 16.08 -13.28 2.70
C GLY A 250 17.11 -12.15 2.76
N THR A 251 16.76 -10.94 2.33
CA THR A 251 17.54 -9.72 2.60
C THR A 251 17.65 -9.48 4.11
N VAL A 252 18.81 -9.00 4.58
CA VAL A 252 19.07 -8.71 5.98
C VAL A 252 18.98 -7.21 6.24
N ILE A 253 18.05 -6.81 7.11
CA ILE A 253 17.78 -5.43 7.50
C ILE A 253 18.21 -5.24 8.97
N PRO A 254 19.11 -4.29 9.27
CA PRO A 254 19.51 -3.99 10.65
C PRO A 254 18.49 -3.09 11.33
N VAL A 255 18.07 -3.43 12.55
CA VAL A 255 17.19 -2.61 13.40
C VAL A 255 17.79 -2.41 14.78
N MET A 256 17.61 -1.23 15.37
CA MET A 256 18.08 -0.92 16.73
C MET A 256 16.98 -1.24 17.74
N VAL A 257 17.26 -2.12 18.71
CA VAL A 257 16.28 -2.51 19.74
C VAL A 257 16.13 -1.41 20.79
N LEU A 258 14.89 -0.97 21.05
CA LEU A 258 14.57 0.16 21.91
C LEU A 258 14.08 -0.21 23.31
N ASN A 259 13.55 -1.42 23.51
CA ASN A 259 12.99 -1.87 24.79
C ASN A 259 13.88 -2.91 25.51
N LYS A 260 13.29 -3.99 26.07
CA LYS A 260 13.99 -4.96 26.91
C LYS A 260 14.91 -5.88 26.10
N SER A 261 15.93 -6.42 26.77
CA SER A 261 16.89 -7.32 26.12
C SER A 261 16.23 -8.59 25.58
N ILE A 262 16.31 -8.79 24.26
CA ILE A 262 15.78 -9.97 23.59
C ILE A 262 16.79 -11.10 23.74
N THR A 263 16.40 -12.21 24.38
CA THR A 263 17.32 -13.31 24.66
C THR A 263 16.66 -14.67 24.47
N CYS A 264 17.38 -15.61 23.86
CA CYS A 264 16.93 -16.99 23.66
C CYS A 264 16.70 -17.80 24.95
N LYS A 265 16.77 -17.19 26.13
CA LYS A 265 16.55 -17.80 27.45
C LYS A 265 15.40 -17.19 28.25
N LYS A 266 15.06 -15.92 28.03
CA LYS A 266 14.04 -15.19 28.82
C LYS A 266 12.83 -14.76 27.99
N SER A 267 13.03 -14.56 26.69
CA SER A 267 11.95 -14.22 25.78
C SER A 267 10.97 -15.38 25.60
N LYS A 268 9.68 -15.06 25.51
CA LYS A 268 8.57 -15.97 25.26
C LYS A 268 7.91 -15.67 23.93
N VAL A 269 7.19 -16.65 23.39
CA VAL A 269 6.26 -16.42 22.29
C VAL A 269 5.18 -15.43 22.73
N GLY A 270 4.93 -14.42 21.91
CA GLY A 270 4.02 -13.29 22.19
C GLY A 270 4.68 -12.06 22.82
N ASP A 271 5.94 -12.13 23.28
CA ASP A 271 6.64 -10.96 23.82
C ASP A 271 6.83 -9.89 22.74
N GLU A 272 6.43 -8.65 23.04
CA GLU A 272 6.63 -7.50 22.17
C GLU A 272 8.07 -6.95 22.26
N PHE A 273 8.68 -6.72 21.10
CA PHE A 273 9.92 -5.96 21.00
C PHE A 273 9.66 -4.65 20.24
N LEU A 274 10.28 -3.58 20.71
CA LEU A 274 10.27 -2.28 20.04
C LEU A 274 11.61 -2.09 19.35
N SER A 275 11.61 -1.68 18.10
CA SER A 275 12.84 -1.37 17.37
C SER A 275 12.64 -0.25 16.36
N LYS A 276 13.73 0.36 15.90
CA LYS A 276 13.71 1.38 14.84
C LYS A 276 14.82 1.16 13.82
N LEU A 277 14.68 1.71 12.62
CA LEU A 277 15.80 1.76 11.68
C LEU A 277 16.93 2.65 12.22
N PRO A 278 18.19 2.17 12.24
CA PRO A 278 19.34 2.94 12.71
C PRO A 278 19.89 3.92 11.65
N LYS A 279 19.53 3.71 10.37
CA LYS A 279 19.80 4.54 9.19
C LYS A 279 18.75 4.24 8.12
N ASN A 280 18.61 5.13 7.14
CA ASN A 280 17.83 4.87 5.93
C ASN A 280 18.27 3.56 5.26
N ILE A 281 17.33 2.84 4.65
CA ILE A 281 17.59 1.73 3.73
C ILE A 281 17.41 2.24 2.30
N ILE A 282 18.38 1.98 1.43
CA ILE A 282 18.41 2.52 0.06
C ILE A 282 18.77 1.45 -0.99
N THR A 283 18.42 1.70 -2.25
CA THR A 283 18.88 0.90 -3.40
C THR A 283 20.32 1.25 -3.77
N LYS A 284 20.92 0.56 -4.76
CA LYS A 284 22.27 0.88 -5.28
C LYS A 284 22.30 2.24 -5.97
N GLU A 285 21.17 2.63 -6.56
CA GLU A 285 20.88 3.88 -7.24
C GLU A 285 20.54 5.02 -6.24
N ARG A 286 20.63 4.75 -4.92
CA ARG A 286 20.31 5.65 -3.80
C ARG A 286 18.84 6.00 -3.65
N TYR A 287 17.91 5.24 -4.24
CA TYR A 287 16.49 5.44 -3.98
C TYR A 287 16.13 5.03 -2.54
N LEU A 288 15.35 5.85 -1.86
CA LEU A 288 14.98 5.71 -0.45
C LEU A 288 13.83 4.71 -0.29
N LEU A 289 14.15 3.57 0.33
CA LEU A 289 13.23 2.48 0.59
C LEU A 289 12.52 2.66 1.94
N LEU A 290 13.29 2.76 3.02
CA LEU A 290 12.79 2.91 4.38
C LEU A 290 13.58 4.00 5.12
N VAL A 291 12.93 4.75 6.02
CA VAL A 291 13.47 5.98 6.61
C VAL A 291 14.16 5.69 7.94
N GLU A 292 15.24 6.42 8.24
CA GLU A 292 15.88 6.37 9.55
C GLU A 292 14.88 6.72 10.67
N ASN A 293 14.93 5.97 11.76
CA ASN A 293 14.00 6.01 12.90
C ASN A 293 12.59 5.48 12.65
N ASP A 294 12.22 5.01 11.44
CA ASP A 294 10.97 4.25 11.24
C ASP A 294 10.90 3.10 12.27
N PRO A 295 9.83 2.97 13.07
CA PRO A 295 9.66 1.85 13.99
C PRO A 295 9.33 0.53 13.27
N LEU A 296 10.06 -0.53 13.61
CA LEU A 296 9.86 -1.90 13.14
C LEU A 296 9.53 -2.77 14.36
N ASN A 297 8.27 -2.72 14.78
CA ASN A 297 7.82 -3.38 15.98
C ASN A 297 7.28 -4.78 15.64
N GLY A 298 7.28 -5.67 16.62
CA GLY A 298 6.76 -7.01 16.41
C GLY A 298 6.69 -7.84 17.68
N LYS A 299 6.41 -9.12 17.50
CA LYS A 299 6.29 -10.09 18.58
C LYS A 299 7.16 -11.29 18.28
N ILE A 300 7.70 -11.89 19.33
CA ILE A 300 8.52 -13.08 19.20
C ILE A 300 7.58 -14.27 18.93
N THR A 301 7.85 -15.07 17.89
CA THR A 301 6.92 -16.12 17.44
C THR A 301 7.38 -17.53 17.75
N ASP A 302 8.69 -17.78 17.79
CA ASP A 302 9.26 -19.01 18.32
C ASP A 302 10.67 -18.81 18.91
N VAL A 303 10.92 -19.49 20.03
CA VAL A 303 12.16 -19.36 20.82
C VAL A 303 12.82 -20.72 20.99
N LYS A 304 13.70 -21.08 20.05
CA LYS A 304 14.51 -22.29 20.15
C LYS A 304 15.75 -22.04 21.02
N VAL A 305 15.60 -22.34 22.31
CA VAL A 305 16.69 -22.27 23.31
C VAL A 305 17.87 -23.16 22.89
N GLY A 306 19.04 -22.56 22.67
CA GLY A 306 20.25 -23.31 22.34
C GLY A 306 20.76 -24.17 23.52
N ARG A 307 21.04 -25.45 23.27
CA ARG A 307 21.63 -26.38 24.25
C ARG A 307 23.16 -26.35 24.15
N LEU A 308 23.87 -26.77 25.20
CA LEU A 308 25.33 -26.94 25.11
C LEU A 308 25.67 -27.97 24.02
N PHE A 309 26.66 -27.65 23.18
CA PHE A 309 27.27 -28.50 22.15
C PHE A 309 26.35 -29.06 21.03
N ILE A 310 25.04 -28.79 21.01
CA ILE A 310 24.14 -29.25 19.92
C ILE A 310 23.21 -28.13 19.43
N ARG A 311 23.41 -27.78 18.14
CA ARG A 311 22.65 -26.85 17.26
C ARG A 311 22.50 -25.39 17.73
N ASN A 312 22.52 -24.49 16.74
CA ASN A 312 22.41 -23.04 16.95
C ASN A 312 21.06 -22.70 17.60
N GLY A 313 21.06 -21.99 18.72
CA GLY A 313 19.84 -21.39 19.27
C GLY A 313 19.29 -20.37 18.29
N LYS A 314 18.04 -20.56 17.87
CA LYS A 314 17.37 -19.74 16.85
C LYS A 314 16.21 -19.01 17.54
N VAL A 315 16.18 -17.69 17.46
CA VAL A 315 15.00 -16.93 17.87
C VAL A 315 14.29 -16.53 16.59
N ASP A 316 13.23 -17.26 16.28
CA ASP A 316 12.36 -16.94 15.18
C ASP A 316 11.42 -15.84 15.67
N MET A 317 11.65 -14.63 15.17
CA MET A 317 10.79 -13.48 15.39
C MET A 317 10.00 -13.30 14.10
N ASP A 318 8.70 -13.08 14.19
CA ASP A 318 7.99 -12.42 13.11
C ASP A 318 7.77 -10.98 13.56
N THR A 319 8.57 -10.12 12.97
CA THR A 319 8.30 -8.68 12.93
C THR A 319 6.92 -8.52 12.25
N TYR A 320 6.00 -7.82 12.91
CA TYR A 320 4.59 -7.81 12.49
C TYR A 320 4.13 -6.49 11.89
N THR A 321 4.81 -5.39 12.21
CA THR A 321 4.39 -4.04 11.84
C THR A 321 5.60 -3.10 11.67
N ILE A 322 5.83 -2.62 10.46
CA ILE A 322 6.45 -1.28 10.31
C ILE A 322 5.33 -0.26 10.48
N THR A 323 5.57 0.77 11.27
CA THR A 323 4.82 2.03 11.14
C THR A 323 5.76 3.03 10.47
N THR A 324 5.49 3.40 9.22
CA THR A 324 6.35 4.37 8.51
C THR A 324 6.16 5.78 9.06
N ASP A 325 7.05 6.71 8.69
CA ASP A 325 6.89 8.17 8.80
C ASP A 325 5.49 8.72 8.45
N LYS A 326 4.68 7.97 7.70
CA LYS A 326 3.31 8.29 7.28
C LYS A 326 2.20 7.64 8.13
N ASN A 327 2.52 7.07 9.29
CA ASN A 327 1.62 6.27 10.12
C ASN A 327 1.00 5.05 9.40
N GLN A 328 1.56 4.63 8.26
CA GLN A 328 1.11 3.42 7.57
C GLN A 328 1.58 2.20 8.38
N THR A 329 0.66 1.34 8.80
CA THR A 329 1.02 0.06 9.44
C THR A 329 1.03 -1.04 8.39
N ALA A 330 2.20 -1.59 8.08
CA ALA A 330 2.37 -2.65 7.09
C ALA A 330 3.06 -3.88 7.69
N ALA A 331 2.65 -5.08 7.25
CA ALA A 331 3.28 -6.32 7.68
C ALA A 331 4.67 -6.46 7.06
N PHE A 332 5.68 -6.69 7.89
CA PHE A 332 7.07 -6.79 7.46
C PHE A 332 7.70 -7.98 8.17
N CYS A 333 7.58 -9.19 7.62
CA CYS A 333 7.98 -10.43 8.31
C CYS A 333 9.48 -10.70 8.15
N GLY A 334 10.23 -10.91 9.25
CA GLY A 334 11.65 -11.24 9.18
C GLY A 334 12.23 -11.93 10.43
N THR A 335 12.88 -13.08 10.20
CA THR A 335 13.59 -13.90 11.19
C THR A 335 14.84 -13.21 11.73
N ALA A 336 15.03 -13.15 13.05
CA ALA A 336 16.28 -12.68 13.65
C ALA A 336 17.45 -13.68 13.41
N VAL A 337 18.52 -13.21 12.76
CA VAL A 337 19.69 -14.05 12.41
C VAL A 337 20.98 -13.70 13.16
N GLY A 338 20.98 -12.64 13.98
CA GLY A 338 22.11 -12.23 14.81
C GLY A 338 22.02 -10.76 15.21
N GLY A 339 23.08 -10.21 15.80
CA GLY A 339 23.15 -8.78 16.14
C GLY A 339 24.48 -8.37 16.77
N TYR A 340 24.70 -7.05 16.93
CA TYR A 340 25.93 -6.45 17.44
C TYR A 340 25.67 -5.12 18.15
N ARG A 341 26.58 -4.69 19.04
CA ARG A 341 26.52 -3.38 19.69
C ARG A 341 27.26 -2.33 18.85
N PRO A 342 26.67 -1.15 18.55
CA PRO A 342 27.32 -0.10 17.77
C PRO A 342 28.30 0.73 18.63
N GLU A 343 29.46 0.15 18.99
CA GLU A 343 30.56 0.86 19.66
C GLU A 343 31.93 0.51 19.04
N GLY A 344 32.64 1.53 18.54
CA GLY A 344 34.07 1.47 18.19
C GLY A 344 34.40 1.09 16.73
N PHE A 345 35.08 2.00 16.03
CA PHE A 345 35.58 1.88 14.64
C PHE A 345 36.53 0.68 14.39
N TRP A 346 37.01 0.01 15.45
CA TRP A 346 38.03 -1.05 15.41
C TRP A 346 37.52 -2.44 15.83
N LYS A 347 36.33 -2.85 15.35
CA LYS A 347 35.95 -4.28 15.38
C LYS A 347 35.14 -4.79 14.19
N THR A 348 35.21 -4.09 13.07
CA THR A 348 34.64 -4.51 11.77
C THR A 348 35.55 -5.54 11.07
N LEU A 349 35.96 -6.60 11.77
CA LEU A 349 36.74 -7.68 11.17
C LEU A 349 36.37 -9.07 11.74
N TYR A 350 35.87 -9.92 10.86
CA TYR A 350 35.77 -11.38 11.00
C TYR A 350 35.09 -11.98 12.24
N LEU A 351 33.79 -12.30 12.08
CA LEU A 351 33.20 -13.52 12.68
C LEU A 351 32.45 -14.36 11.63
N LYS A 352 33.10 -14.61 10.49
CA LYS A 352 32.92 -15.90 9.80
C LYS A 352 33.53 -16.98 10.71
N ILE A 353 32.81 -18.08 10.93
CA ILE A 353 33.31 -19.38 11.46
C ILE A 353 33.51 -19.47 13.00
N PHE A 354 32.52 -19.15 13.84
CA PHE A 354 32.38 -19.84 15.14
C PHE A 354 30.93 -20.19 15.52
N LYS A 355 30.69 -21.49 15.72
CA LYS A 355 29.37 -22.12 15.93
C LYS A 355 28.75 -21.71 17.28
N GLY A 356 27.41 -21.58 17.32
CA GLY A 356 26.65 -21.70 18.57
C GLY A 356 26.59 -20.49 19.52
N HIS A 357 26.71 -19.24 19.03
CA HIS A 357 26.50 -18.07 19.89
C HIS A 357 25.03 -17.95 20.35
N LYS A 358 24.83 -17.61 21.62
CA LYS A 358 23.50 -17.28 22.18
C LYS A 358 23.09 -15.90 21.66
N ILE A 359 21.90 -15.79 21.07
CA ILE A 359 21.31 -14.48 20.76
C ILE A 359 20.96 -13.80 22.10
N GLN A 360 21.72 -12.75 22.42
CA GLN A 360 21.51 -11.84 23.54
C GLN A 360 21.67 -10.43 23.02
N ILE A 361 20.55 -9.80 22.65
CA ILE A 361 20.48 -8.43 22.16
C ILE A 361 20.03 -7.55 23.32
N LYS A 362 20.73 -6.45 23.60
CA LYS A 362 20.36 -5.45 24.60
C LYS A 362 19.67 -4.25 23.96
N GLN A 363 19.13 -3.38 24.80
CA GLN A 363 18.69 -2.06 24.39
C GLN A 363 19.87 -1.29 23.74
N GLY A 364 19.65 -0.67 22.59
CA GLY A 364 20.67 0.02 21.81
C GLY A 364 21.51 -0.86 20.88
N ASP A 365 21.45 -2.19 21.01
CA ASP A 365 22.12 -3.10 20.09
C ASP A 365 21.36 -3.18 18.75
N ILE A 366 22.09 -3.44 17.67
CA ILE A 366 21.55 -3.74 16.36
C ILE A 366 21.20 -5.23 16.27
N LEU A 367 19.95 -5.53 15.93
CA LEU A 367 19.46 -6.84 15.53
C LEU A 367 19.39 -6.92 14.00
N ASN A 368 19.93 -7.99 13.43
CA ASN A 368 19.84 -8.29 12.01
C ASN A 368 18.59 -9.16 11.75
N LEU A 369 17.59 -8.58 11.09
CA LEU A 369 16.36 -9.24 10.67
C LEU A 369 16.47 -9.71 9.22
N LYS A 370 16.35 -11.01 8.98
CA LYS A 370 16.30 -11.60 7.64
C LYS A 370 14.86 -11.71 7.19
N LEU A 371 14.48 -11.01 6.12
CA LEU A 371 13.12 -11.03 5.57
C LEU A 371 12.63 -12.46 5.25
N ASN A 372 11.40 -12.77 5.66
CA ASN A 372 10.71 -14.04 5.40
C ASN A 372 9.89 -14.00 4.10
N LYS A 373 9.50 -12.80 3.65
CA LYS A 373 8.76 -12.51 2.41
C LYS A 373 9.46 -11.36 1.66
N PRO A 374 9.24 -11.18 0.34
CA PRO A 374 9.61 -9.93 -0.30
C PRO A 374 8.83 -8.77 0.31
N VAL A 375 9.35 -7.56 0.22
CA VAL A 375 8.68 -6.32 0.66
C VAL A 375 8.68 -5.35 -0.51
N ARG A 376 7.50 -4.94 -0.95
CA ARG A 376 7.33 -4.06 -2.12
C ARG A 376 7.08 -2.64 -1.67
N ILE A 377 7.86 -1.70 -2.18
CA ILE A 377 7.87 -0.30 -1.72
C ILE A 377 7.68 0.62 -2.93
N ASP A 378 6.78 1.58 -2.80
CA ASP A 378 6.60 2.67 -3.74
C ASP A 378 7.66 3.75 -3.52
N LEU A 379 8.56 3.95 -4.48
CA LEU A 379 9.71 4.87 -4.36
C LEU A 379 9.32 6.35 -4.33
N THR A 380 8.12 6.69 -4.80
CA THR A 380 7.64 8.07 -4.89
C THR A 380 7.23 8.59 -3.52
N ASN A 381 6.66 7.71 -2.70
CA ASN A 381 5.97 8.07 -1.47
C ASN A 381 6.38 7.21 -0.26
N GLY A 382 7.18 6.16 -0.43
CA GLY A 382 7.67 5.29 0.64
C GLY A 382 6.64 4.30 1.19
N MET A 383 5.47 4.17 0.59
CA MET A 383 4.43 3.26 1.10
C MET A 383 4.80 1.80 0.79
N ILE A 384 4.61 0.94 1.79
CA ILE A 384 4.75 -0.51 1.63
C ILE A 384 3.47 -1.03 0.99
N LEU A 385 3.61 -1.78 -0.10
CA LEU A 385 2.50 -2.27 -0.93
C LEU A 385 2.13 -3.72 -0.58
N GLU A 386 3.12 -4.54 -0.21
CA GLU A 386 3.02 -5.98 0.04
C GLU A 386 4.20 -6.45 0.92
#